data_AF-A0A2V6HWM1-F1
#
_entry.id   AF-A0A2V6HWM1-F1
#
_cell.length_a   1.000
_cell.length_b   1.000
_cell.length_c   1.000
_cell.angle_alpha   90.00
_cell.angle_beta   90.00
_cell.angle_gamma   90.00
#
_symmetry.space_group_name_H-M   'P 1'
#
loop_
_entity.id
_entity.type
_entity.pdbx_description
1 polymer ?
#
loop_
_entity_poly.entity_id
_entity_poly.type
_entity_poly.pdbx_seq_one_letter_code
_entity_poly.pdbx_strand_id
1 'polypeptide(L)'
;ALVCNVLGELFAAPLFIALAWFGYFLNLFNLTPVGMLDGGRIVTALSRWLWLPGFALLLWFGWKYPNFIIWLIVLLSLPRIYSLFRKRTEEEQRYFEVTPTQRWTMSILYFGLIAILLFGMHVAQQDLNKYGVRSHGHGRDTIVQ
;
A
#
# COMPACT_ATOMS: atom_id res chain seq x y z
N ALA A 1 -5.57 -8.99 8.60
CA ALA A 1 -6.57 -8.11 7.97
C ALA A 1 -7.85 -8.89 7.63
N LEU A 2 -7.81 -9.84 6.69
CA LEU A 2 -8.97 -10.67 6.30
C LEU A 2 -9.70 -11.34 7.48
N VAL A 3 -8.95 -12.00 8.38
CA VAL A 3 -9.54 -12.64 9.58
C VAL A 3 -10.27 -11.60 10.44
N CYS A 4 -9.68 -10.44 10.70
CA CYS A 4 -10.32 -9.38 11.46
C CYS A 4 -11.59 -8.85 10.74
N ASN A 5 -11.58 -8.79 9.41
CA ASN A 5 -12.75 -8.34 8.64
C ASN A 5 -13.91 -9.32 8.81
N VAL A 6 -13.64 -10.62 8.62
CA VAL A 6 -14.64 -11.69 8.78
C VAL A 6 -15.18 -11.72 10.22
N LEU A 7 -14.32 -11.63 11.23
CA LEU A 7 -14.75 -11.57 12.62
C LEU A 7 -15.57 -10.30 12.91
N GLY A 8 -15.19 -9.16 12.35
CA GLY A 8 -15.95 -7.92 12.50
C GLY A 8 -17.36 -7.99 11.90
N GLU A 9 -17.50 -8.64 10.75
CA GLU A 9 -18.80 -8.89 10.12
C GLU A 9 -19.64 -9.88 10.93
N LEU A 10 -19.05 -10.99 11.41
CA LEU A 10 -19.75 -12.01 12.17
C LEU A 10 -20.23 -11.54 13.55
N PHE A 11 -19.38 -10.80 14.27
CA PHE A 11 -19.68 -10.31 15.62
C PHE A 11 -20.28 -8.90 15.63
N ALA A 12 -20.54 -8.30 14.46
CA ALA A 12 -21.01 -6.92 14.28
C ALA A 12 -20.18 -5.90 15.08
N ALA A 13 -18.88 -6.16 15.22
CA ALA A 13 -18.00 -5.44 16.13
C ALA A 13 -17.10 -4.47 15.34
N PRO A 14 -17.38 -3.15 15.38
CA PRO A 14 -16.70 -2.17 14.53
C PRO A 14 -15.19 -2.08 14.79
N LEU A 15 -14.73 -2.45 16.00
CA LEU A 15 -13.32 -2.50 16.34
C LEU A 15 -12.53 -3.47 15.45
N PHE A 16 -13.08 -4.66 15.16
CA PHE A 16 -12.38 -5.64 14.31
C PHE A 16 -12.33 -5.19 12.85
N ILE A 17 -13.35 -4.47 12.38
CA ILE A 17 -13.37 -3.86 11.04
C ILE A 17 -12.34 -2.73 10.95
N ALA A 18 -12.21 -1.91 12.01
CA ALA A 18 -11.16 -0.88 12.08
C ALA A 18 -9.75 -1.49 12.05
N LEU A 19 -9.53 -2.58 12.79
CA LEU A 19 -8.27 -3.34 12.75
C LEU A 19 -8.03 -3.99 11.39
N ALA A 20 -9.08 -4.45 10.71
CA ALA A 20 -8.98 -4.98 9.35
C ALA A 20 -8.54 -3.90 8.36
N TRP A 21 -9.20 -2.74 8.39
CA TRP A 21 -8.87 -1.58 7.57
C TRP A 21 -7.41 -1.14 7.77
N PHE A 22 -6.99 -1.00 9.03
CA PHE A 22 -5.59 -0.66 9.36
C PHE A 22 -4.61 -1.74 8.88
N GLY A 23 -4.99 -3.02 9.02
CA GLY A 23 -4.20 -4.13 8.50
C GLY A 23 -4.04 -4.10 6.98
N TYR A 24 -5.08 -3.78 6.22
CA TYR A 24 -4.99 -3.61 4.77
C TYR A 24 -4.10 -2.41 4.40
N PHE A 25 -4.27 -1.29 5.11
CA PHE A 25 -3.44 -0.09 4.95
C PHE A 25 -1.96 -0.40 5.16
N LEU A 26 -1.59 -1.09 6.25
CA LEU A 26 -0.18 -1.45 6.51
C LEU A 26 0.40 -2.37 5.43
N ASN A 27 -0.38 -3.33 4.91
CA ASN A 27 0.06 -4.18 3.81
C ASN A 27 0.28 -3.38 2.52
N LEU A 28 -0.64 -2.46 2.19
CA LEU A 28 -0.48 -1.56 1.04
C LEU A 28 0.71 -0.62 1.21
N PHE A 29 0.90 -0.07 2.41
CA PHE A 29 2.03 0.78 2.73
C PHE A 29 3.35 0.02 2.53
N ASN A 30 3.45 -1.21 3.03
CA ASN A 30 4.63 -2.05 2.87
C ASN A 30 4.89 -2.41 1.39
N LEU A 31 3.86 -2.49 0.57
CA LEU A 31 3.98 -2.70 -0.89
C LEU A 31 4.31 -1.41 -1.66
N THR A 32 4.48 -0.25 -1.02
CA THR A 32 4.89 0.95 -1.78
C THR A 32 6.33 0.83 -2.30
N PRO A 33 6.67 1.42 -3.46
CA PRO A 33 7.99 1.35 -4.07
C PRO A 33 9.01 2.26 -3.36
N VAL A 34 9.14 2.12 -2.05
CA VAL A 34 10.10 2.85 -1.21
C VAL A 34 11.15 1.86 -0.72
N GLY A 35 12.42 2.21 -0.84
CA GLY A 35 13.54 1.26 -0.74
C GLY A 35 13.65 0.49 0.57
N MET A 36 13.13 1.03 1.67
CA MET A 36 13.15 0.41 2.99
C MET A 36 11.96 -0.54 3.24
N LEU A 37 10.91 -0.45 2.42
CA LEU A 37 9.70 -1.25 2.50
C LEU A 37 9.78 -2.45 1.55
N ASP A 38 8.98 -3.49 1.79
CA ASP A 38 9.05 -4.73 1.01
C ASP A 38 8.79 -4.52 -0.48
N GLY A 39 7.90 -3.56 -0.83
CA GLY A 39 7.63 -3.15 -2.21
C GLY A 39 8.86 -2.59 -2.94
N GLY A 40 9.76 -1.89 -2.24
CA GLY A 40 11.00 -1.38 -2.82
C GLY A 40 11.94 -2.48 -3.32
N ARG A 41 11.97 -3.63 -2.62
CA ARG A 41 12.77 -4.81 -3.00
C ARG A 41 12.13 -5.55 -4.18
N ILE A 42 10.83 -5.78 -4.12
CA ILE A 42 10.08 -6.48 -5.17
C ILE A 42 10.16 -5.70 -6.49
N VAL A 43 9.90 -4.39 -6.46
CA VAL A 43 9.96 -3.52 -7.65
C VAL A 43 11.35 -3.51 -8.29
N THR A 44 12.40 -3.52 -7.47
CA THR A 44 13.78 -3.64 -7.97
C THR A 44 14.03 -4.97 -8.70
N ALA A 45 13.45 -6.07 -8.21
CA ALA A 45 13.57 -7.39 -8.81
C ALA A 45 12.76 -7.52 -10.11
N LEU A 46 11.58 -6.90 -10.18
CA LEU A 46 10.76 -6.84 -11.41
C LEU A 46 11.45 -6.02 -12.50
N SER A 47 11.70 -4.74 -12.20
CA SER A 47 12.37 -3.82 -13.10
C SER A 47 12.80 -2.59 -12.33
N ARG A 48 14.10 -2.32 -12.35
CA ARG A 48 14.65 -1.12 -11.71
C ARG A 48 13.99 0.17 -12.24
N TRP A 49 13.55 0.20 -13.50
CA TRP A 49 12.89 1.35 -14.11
C TRP A 49 11.51 1.69 -13.52
N LEU A 50 10.84 0.73 -12.85
CA LEU A 50 9.57 1.00 -12.15
C LEU A 50 9.71 1.99 -10.98
N TRP A 51 10.95 2.26 -10.54
CA TRP A 51 11.20 3.34 -9.58
C TRP A 51 10.88 4.73 -10.12
N LEU A 52 11.05 4.98 -11.42
CA LEU A 52 10.75 6.29 -12.02
C LEU A 52 9.27 6.66 -11.93
N PRO A 53 8.31 5.82 -12.38
CA PRO A 53 6.89 6.13 -12.23
C PRO A 53 6.47 6.18 -10.76
N GLY A 54 7.02 5.33 -9.89
CA GLY A 54 6.76 5.39 -8.44
C GLY A 54 7.21 6.70 -7.81
N PHE A 55 8.41 7.18 -8.15
CA PHE A 55 8.94 8.46 -7.69
C PHE A 55 8.19 9.65 -8.27
N ALA A 56 7.80 9.60 -9.55
CA ALA A 56 6.96 10.63 -10.18
C ALA A 56 5.60 10.75 -9.48
N LEU A 57 4.97 9.61 -9.13
CA LEU A 57 3.73 9.58 -8.36
C LEU A 57 3.94 10.18 -6.96
N LEU A 58 5.06 9.87 -6.30
CA LEU A 58 5.40 10.41 -4.98
C LEU A 58 5.57 11.94 -5.01
N LEU A 59 6.24 12.47 -6.05
CA LEU A 59 6.38 13.92 -6.27
C LEU A 59 5.03 14.58 -6.51
N TRP A 60 4.18 13.99 -7.37
CA TRP A 60 2.83 14.49 -7.62
C TRP A 60 2.00 14.51 -6.34
N PHE A 61 2.09 13.45 -5.53
CA PHE A 61 1.39 13.36 -4.26
C PHE A 61 1.90 14.39 -3.24
N GLY A 62 3.22 14.58 -3.13
CA GLY A 62 3.83 15.60 -2.28
C GLY A 62 3.48 17.03 -2.70
N TRP A 63 3.26 17.27 -3.98
CA TRP A 63 2.76 18.55 -4.48
C TRP A 63 1.28 18.77 -4.15
N LYS A 64 0.45 17.74 -4.32
CA LYS A 64 -0.99 17.83 -4.06
C LYS A 64 -1.33 17.92 -2.57
N TYR A 65 -0.57 17.22 -1.75
CA TYR A 65 -0.74 17.13 -0.29
C TYR A 65 0.61 17.43 0.38
N PRO A 66 1.00 18.72 0.50
CA PRO A 66 2.31 19.07 1.05
C PRO A 66 2.40 18.63 2.51
N ASN A 67 3.23 17.62 2.75
CA ASN A 67 3.50 17.07 4.08
C ASN A 67 5.01 16.87 4.23
N PHE A 68 5.55 17.26 5.39
CA PHE A 68 6.97 17.09 5.71
C PHE A 68 7.46 15.65 5.50
N ILE A 69 6.65 14.65 5.86
CA ILE A 69 6.99 13.24 5.72
C ILE A 69 7.16 12.85 4.25
N ILE A 70 6.29 13.34 3.36
CA ILE A 70 6.38 12.99 1.92
C ILE A 70 7.65 13.57 1.31
N TRP A 71 7.96 14.84 1.62
CA TRP A 71 9.18 15.48 1.15
C TRP A 71 10.45 14.81 1.73
N LEU A 72 10.39 14.33 2.97
CA LEU A 72 11.46 13.52 3.56
C LEU A 72 11.64 12.20 2.78
N ILE A 73 10.55 11.49 2.44
CA ILE A 73 10.62 10.26 1.64
C ILE A 73 11.19 10.56 0.24
N VAL A 74 10.75 11.64 -0.42
CA VAL A 74 11.30 12.10 -1.71
C VAL A 74 12.81 12.29 -1.58
N LEU A 75 13.28 13.04 -0.59
CA LEU A 75 14.70 13.29 -0.36
C LEU A 75 15.49 11.97 -0.17
N LEU A 76 14.99 11.08 0.70
CA LEU A 76 15.62 9.79 0.99
C LEU A 76 15.61 8.82 -0.21
N SER A 77 14.70 9.01 -1.17
CA SER A 77 14.62 8.21 -2.38
C SER A 77 15.56 8.66 -3.51
N LEU A 78 16.12 9.89 -3.46
CA LEU A 78 17.02 10.42 -4.49
C LEU A 78 18.27 9.56 -4.76
N PRO A 79 19.00 9.03 -3.74
CA PRO A 79 20.16 8.17 -3.99
C PRO A 79 19.79 6.93 -4.80
N ARG A 80 18.57 6.41 -4.59
CA ARG A 80 18.07 5.26 -5.35
C ARG A 80 17.82 5.61 -6.81
N ILE A 81 17.22 6.77 -7.07
CA ILE A 81 17.00 7.26 -8.44
C ILE A 81 18.34 7.48 -9.14
N TYR A 82 19.31 8.11 -8.48
CA TYR A 82 20.65 8.30 -9.04
C TYR A 82 21.33 6.96 -9.39
N SER A 83 21.20 5.95 -8.54
CA SER A 83 21.77 4.63 -8.77
C SER A 83 21.21 3.90 -10.01
N LEU A 84 20.04 4.31 -10.52
CA LEU A 84 19.45 3.75 -11.74
C LEU A 84 20.23 4.11 -13.00
N PHE A 85 20.81 5.31 -13.04
CA PHE A 85 21.54 5.83 -14.20
C PHE A 85 23.02 5.42 -14.21
N ARG A 86 23.50 4.80 -13.14
CA ARG A 86 24.87 4.25 -13.08
C ARG A 86 24.97 2.96 -13.91
N LYS A 87 25.97 2.87 -14.79
CA LYS A 87 26.25 1.66 -15.58
C LYS A 87 26.54 0.49 -14.63
N ARG A 88 25.87 -0.65 -14.86
CA ARG A 88 26.16 -1.91 -14.14
C ARG A 88 27.35 -2.63 -14.74
N THR A 89 28.16 -3.24 -13.88
CA THR A 89 29.14 -4.25 -14.25
C THR A 89 28.43 -5.50 -14.80
N GLU A 90 29.12 -6.25 -15.67
CA GLU A 90 28.55 -7.42 -16.38
C GLU A 90 28.04 -8.51 -15.43
N GLU A 91 28.66 -8.65 -14.25
CA GLU A 91 28.25 -9.59 -13.19
C GLU A 91 26.87 -9.26 -12.61
N GLU A 92 26.53 -7.97 -12.45
CA GLU A 92 25.23 -7.55 -11.93
C GLU A 92 24.10 -7.68 -12.98
N GLN A 93 24.43 -7.78 -14.27
CA GLN A 93 23.45 -8.07 -15.32
C GLN A 93 23.09 -9.55 -15.32
N ARG A 94 24.10 -10.42 -15.16
CA ARG A 94 23.94 -11.89 -15.07
C ARG A 94 23.18 -12.33 -13.81
N TYR A 95 23.40 -11.66 -12.67
CA TYR A 95 22.65 -11.93 -11.43
C TYR A 95 21.17 -11.51 -11.50
N PHE A 96 20.82 -10.63 -12.44
CA PHE A 96 19.45 -10.15 -12.68
C PHE A 96 18.81 -10.76 -13.93
N GLU A 97 19.38 -11.83 -14.48
CA GLU A 97 18.71 -12.71 -15.45
C GLU A 97 17.62 -13.53 -14.75
N VAL A 98 16.63 -12.82 -14.21
CA VAL A 98 15.36 -13.42 -13.81
C VAL A 98 14.68 -13.80 -15.12
N THR A 99 14.38 -15.09 -15.30
CA THR A 99 13.67 -15.55 -16.51
C THR A 99 12.41 -14.71 -16.73
N PRO A 100 12.08 -14.31 -17.97
CA PRO A 100 10.91 -13.49 -18.25
C PRO A 100 9.63 -14.02 -17.58
N THR A 101 9.48 -15.33 -17.52
CA THR A 101 8.37 -16.03 -16.85
C THR A 101 8.27 -15.69 -15.36
N GLN A 102 9.37 -15.76 -14.62
CA GLN A 102 9.39 -15.44 -13.19
C GLN A 102 9.05 -13.96 -12.93
N ARG A 103 9.54 -13.05 -13.78
CA ARG A 103 9.18 -11.62 -13.69
C ARG A 103 7.68 -11.39 -13.90
N TRP A 104 7.08 -12.08 -14.86
CA TRP A 104 5.64 -11.99 -15.12
C TRP A 104 4.82 -12.54 -13.96
N THR A 105 5.19 -13.70 -13.42
CA THR A 105 4.53 -14.25 -12.23
C THR A 105 4.61 -13.30 -11.05
N MET A 106 5.80 -12.77 -10.73
CA MET A 106 5.95 -11.79 -9.65
C MET A 106 5.15 -10.50 -9.89
N SER A 107 5.08 -10.02 -11.13
CA SER A 107 4.27 -8.85 -11.49
C SER A 107 2.79 -9.09 -11.25
N ILE A 108 2.26 -10.21 -11.74
CA ILE A 108 0.85 -10.58 -11.57
C ILE A 108 0.53 -10.71 -10.08
N LEU A 109 1.37 -11.41 -9.31
CA LEU A 109 1.15 -11.57 -7.87
C LEU A 109 1.22 -10.23 -7.13
N TYR A 110 2.18 -9.37 -7.47
CA TYR A 110 2.35 -8.07 -6.83
C TYR A 110 1.16 -7.13 -7.10
N PHE A 111 0.82 -6.91 -8.37
CA PHE A 111 -0.31 -6.05 -8.73
C PHE A 111 -1.66 -6.66 -8.33
N GLY A 112 -1.79 -7.99 -8.44
CA GLY A 112 -2.98 -8.71 -7.97
C GLY A 112 -3.19 -8.58 -6.47
N LEU A 113 -2.13 -8.71 -5.67
CA LEU A 113 -2.19 -8.50 -4.23
C LEU A 113 -2.56 -7.06 -3.88
N ILE A 114 -1.97 -6.07 -4.55
CA ILE A 114 -2.35 -4.65 -4.37
C ILE A 114 -3.84 -4.45 -4.66
N ALA A 115 -4.35 -4.99 -5.77
CA ALA A 115 -5.76 -4.86 -6.13
C ALA A 115 -6.69 -5.48 -5.08
N ILE A 116 -6.37 -6.69 -4.60
CA ILE A 116 -7.14 -7.39 -3.55
C ILE A 116 -7.14 -6.59 -2.25
N LEU A 117 -5.97 -6.06 -1.84
CA LEU A 117 -5.85 -5.27 -0.61
C LEU A 117 -6.60 -3.93 -0.70
N LEU A 118 -6.52 -3.24 -1.84
CA LEU A 118 -7.30 -2.01 -2.09
C LEU A 118 -8.79 -2.29 -2.02
N PHE A 119 -9.25 -3.39 -2.64
CA PHE A 119 -10.64 -3.80 -2.58
C PHE A 119 -11.08 -4.10 -1.14
N GLY A 120 -10.32 -4.90 -0.40
CA GLY A 120 -10.61 -5.21 1.01
C GLY A 120 -10.64 -3.97 1.91
N MET A 121 -9.71 -3.03 1.69
CA MET A 121 -9.68 -1.76 2.41
C MET A 121 -10.90 -0.88 2.07
N HIS A 122 -11.32 -0.86 0.81
CA HIS A 122 -12.51 -0.12 0.38
C HIS A 122 -13.78 -0.67 1.03
N VAL A 123 -13.94 -1.99 1.05
CA VAL A 123 -15.07 -2.66 1.72
C VAL A 123 -15.07 -2.36 3.22
N ALA A 124 -13.93 -2.56 3.91
CA ALA A 124 -13.83 -2.28 5.34
C ALA A 124 -14.14 -0.80 5.68
N GLN A 125 -13.73 0.13 4.81
CA GLN A 125 -14.05 1.55 4.96
C GLN A 125 -15.55 1.83 4.83
N GLN A 126 -16.21 1.22 3.83
CA GLN A 126 -17.66 1.35 3.66
C GLN A 126 -18.39 0.80 4.88
N ASP A 127 -17.96 -0.33 5.42
CA ASP A 127 -18.61 -0.93 6.58
C ASP A 127 -18.40 -0.10 7.84
N LEU A 128 -17.19 0.42 8.09
CA LEU A 128 -16.94 1.37 9.18
C LEU A 128 -17.85 2.60 9.08
N ASN A 129 -18.05 3.14 7.89
CA ASN A 129 -18.96 4.27 7.69
C ASN A 129 -20.41 3.89 8.04
N LYS A 130 -20.88 2.69 7.66
CA LYS A 130 -22.23 2.20 8.03
C LYS A 130 -22.38 2.07 9.55
N TYR A 131 -21.38 1.52 10.25
CA TYR A 131 -21.38 1.41 11.71
C TYR A 131 -21.31 2.78 12.40
N GLY A 132 -20.53 3.72 11.87
CA GLY A 132 -20.47 5.11 12.35
C GLY A 132 -21.83 5.82 12.24
N VAL A 133 -22.56 5.63 11.13
CA VAL A 133 -23.91 6.14 10.94
C VAL A 133 -24.91 5.52 11.94
N ARG A 134 -24.81 4.21 12.22
CA ARG A 134 -25.64 3.55 13.25
C ARG A 134 -25.39 4.11 14.66
N SER A 135 -24.14 4.43 15.01
CA SER A 135 -23.79 4.99 16.33
C SER A 135 -24.35 6.41 16.53
N HIS A 136 -24.35 7.24 15.48
CA HIS A 136 -24.93 8.59 15.52
C HIS A 136 -26.47 8.62 15.56
N GLY A 137 -27.15 7.54 15.16
CA GLY A 137 -28.61 7.44 15.14
C GLY A 137 -29.26 7.02 16.47
N HIS A 138 -28.50 6.70 17.52
CA HIS A 138 -29.04 6.11 18.75
C HIS A 138 -28.85 6.95 20.03
N GLY A 139 -28.35 8.18 19.91
CA GLY A 139 -28.02 9.04 21.04
C GLY A 139 -29.03 10.15 21.38
N ARG A 140 -30.18 10.24 20.69
CA ARG A 140 -31.13 11.35 20.89
C ARG A 140 -32.52 10.98 21.41
N ASP A 141 -32.88 9.70 21.47
CA ASP A 141 -34.28 9.32 21.73
C ASP A 141 -34.54 8.73 23.14
N THR A 142 -33.54 8.70 24.04
CA THR A 142 -33.70 8.10 25.38
C THR A 142 -33.48 9.06 26.56
N ILE A 143 -33.40 10.39 26.35
CA ILE A 143 -33.27 11.37 27.44
C ILE A 143 -34.46 12.33 27.54
N VAL A 144 -35.52 12.12 26.75
CA VAL A 144 -36.77 12.88 26.89
C VAL A 144 -37.96 11.91 26.91
N GLN A 145 -38.19 11.30 28.07
CA GLN A 145 -39.53 10.91 28.50
C GLN A 145 -39.65 10.92 30.01
#